data_AF-A0A820T3D0-F1
#
_entry.id   AF-A0A820T3D0-F1
#
_cell.length_a   1.000
_cell.length_b   1.000
_cell.length_c   1.000
_cell.angle_alpha   90.00
_cell.angle_beta   90.00
_cell.angle_gamma   90.00
#
_symmetry.space_group_name_H-M   'P 1'
#
loop_
_entity.id
_entity.type
_entity.pdbx_description
1 polymer ?
#
loop_
_entity_poly.entity_id
_entity_poly.type
_entity_poly.pdbx_seq_one_letter_code
_entity_poly.pdbx_strand_id
1 'polypeptide(L)'
;MSFQWTFLATFLYCEIVVVITLLLPFISPTIWRTLFKSRLVAAFSAGSKYYFNFIIFIFGLLFIDSIRELRKYSNIDAKELTTPHSEAHAHMKEFRSQRNFYIAGFALFLWFVIKRLISLLSAVARKMAESTAARKQAEGAHRHLQEAMQNNDSDKLSQQEKSTSSGHGSNFIDPKEYDAEIERYKKEAIQAREDIEALREKYDTSVQEYDKLCNEHQKLQNKLDVLAKNESTKDK
;
A
#
# COMPACT_ATOMS: atom_id res chain seq x y z
N MET A 1 -4.34 37.30 -2.57
CA MET A 1 -4.52 36.01 -3.30
C MET A 1 -5.95 35.55 -3.08
N SER A 2 -6.58 34.83 -4.02
CA SER A 2 -7.93 34.30 -3.79
C SER A 2 -7.93 33.38 -2.56
N PHE A 3 -9.03 33.38 -1.81
CA PHE A 3 -9.18 32.59 -0.58
C PHE A 3 -8.87 31.10 -0.80
N GLN A 4 -9.27 30.56 -1.97
CA GLN A 4 -9.00 29.18 -2.37
C GLN A 4 -7.50 28.81 -2.36
N TRP A 5 -6.63 29.69 -2.86
CA TRP A 5 -5.20 29.43 -2.99
C TRP A 5 -4.49 29.52 -1.64
N THR A 6 -5.00 30.36 -0.74
CA THR A 6 -4.48 30.47 0.63
C THR A 6 -4.85 29.24 1.45
N PHE A 7 -6.08 28.72 1.28
CA PHE A 7 -6.51 27.47 1.88
C PHE A 7 -5.64 26.29 1.39
N LEU A 8 -5.42 26.19 0.08
CA LEU A 8 -4.58 25.14 -0.50
C LEU A 8 -3.13 25.23 -0.02
N ALA A 9 -2.56 26.43 0.07
CA ALA A 9 -1.22 26.65 0.61
C ALA A 9 -1.11 26.26 2.09
N THR A 10 -2.14 26.55 2.89
CA THR A 10 -2.19 26.15 4.31
C THR A 10 -2.19 24.63 4.42
N PHE A 11 -2.98 23.95 3.58
CA PHE A 11 -3.00 22.50 3.53
C PHE A 11 -1.63 21.92 3.15
N LEU A 12 -0.98 22.49 2.13
CA LEU A 12 0.36 22.11 1.72
C LEU A 12 1.37 22.23 2.87
N TYR A 13 1.33 23.32 3.64
CA TYR A 13 2.24 23.48 4.79
C TYR A 13 1.99 22.43 5.86
N CYS A 14 0.73 22.12 6.16
CA CYS A 14 0.39 21.02 7.06
C CYS A 14 0.93 19.68 6.53
N GLU A 15 0.77 19.38 5.23
CA GLU A 15 1.31 18.16 4.62
C GLU A 15 2.82 18.07 4.74
N ILE A 16 3.55 19.17 4.49
CA ILE A 16 5.01 19.22 4.63
C ILE A 16 5.42 18.88 6.08
N VAL A 17 4.77 19.48 7.07
CA VAL A 17 5.05 19.20 8.49
C VAL A 17 4.77 17.73 8.82
N VAL A 18 3.66 17.18 8.32
CA VAL A 18 3.30 15.76 8.52
C VAL A 18 4.34 14.84 7.87
N VAL A 19 4.77 15.12 6.64
CA VAL A 19 5.77 14.32 5.92
C VAL A 19 7.12 14.38 6.61
N ILE A 20 7.58 15.57 7.02
CA ILE A 20 8.82 15.71 7.79
C ILE A 20 8.73 14.91 9.09
N THR A 21 7.60 15.01 9.81
CA THR A 21 7.37 14.24 11.04
C THR A 21 7.39 12.73 10.78
N LEU A 22 6.77 12.27 9.69
CA LEU A 22 6.75 10.85 9.30
C LEU A 22 8.12 10.33 8.84
N LEU A 23 8.95 11.17 8.23
CA LEU A 23 10.29 10.81 7.73
C LEU A 23 11.37 10.88 8.81
N LEU A 24 11.14 11.62 9.90
CA LEU A 24 12.13 11.77 10.96
C LEU A 24 12.41 10.41 11.64
N PRO A 25 13.67 9.96 11.68
CA PRO A 25 14.05 8.71 12.31
C PRO A 25 13.93 8.74 13.85
N PHE A 26 13.64 9.90 14.43
CA PHE A 26 13.53 10.09 15.89
C PHE A 26 12.27 9.46 16.49
N ILE A 27 11.20 9.25 15.71
CA ILE A 27 9.96 8.67 16.25
C ILE A 27 10.01 7.15 16.08
N SER A 28 10.17 6.45 17.19
CA SER A 28 10.24 4.99 17.19
C SER A 28 8.94 4.37 16.64
N PRO A 29 9.00 3.19 15.98
CA PRO A 29 7.82 2.46 15.50
C PRO A 29 6.78 2.18 16.61
N THR A 30 7.23 2.16 17.86
CA THR A 30 6.38 1.97 19.05
C THR A 30 5.47 3.17 19.31
N ILE A 31 5.95 4.40 19.09
CA ILE A 31 5.15 5.63 19.23
C ILE A 31 4.09 5.69 18.13
N TRP A 32 4.50 5.38 16.90
CA TRP A 32 3.57 5.26 15.78
C TRP A 32 2.50 4.21 16.05
N ARG A 33 2.85 3.03 16.57
CA ARG A 33 1.87 2.01 16.98
C ARG A 33 0.84 2.56 17.96
N THR A 34 1.24 3.36 18.93
CA THR A 34 0.34 3.97 19.91
C THR A 34 -0.55 5.04 19.28
N LEU A 35 0.01 5.88 18.39
CA LEU A 35 -0.76 6.86 17.61
C LEU A 35 -1.77 6.19 16.67
N PHE A 36 -1.37 5.16 15.93
CA PHE A 36 -2.23 4.39 15.02
C PHE A 36 -3.30 3.58 15.76
N LYS A 37 -3.04 3.14 17.00
CA LYS A 37 -4.06 2.52 17.86
C LYS A 37 -4.99 3.53 18.53
N SER A 38 -4.71 4.83 18.48
CA SER A 38 -5.57 5.83 19.12
C SER A 38 -6.95 5.87 18.45
N ARG A 39 -7.98 6.18 19.23
CA ARG A 39 -9.38 6.26 18.77
C ARG A 39 -9.56 7.24 17.61
N LEU A 40 -8.70 8.26 17.50
CA LEU A 40 -8.71 9.23 16.40
C LEU A 40 -8.30 8.59 15.08
N VAL A 41 -7.26 7.77 15.06
CA VAL A 41 -6.80 7.11 13.84
C VAL A 41 -7.72 5.94 13.47
N ALA A 42 -8.28 5.24 14.45
CA ALA A 42 -9.30 4.23 14.22
C ALA A 42 -10.60 4.83 13.63
N ALA A 43 -11.04 6.00 14.13
CA ALA A 43 -12.16 6.74 13.57
C ALA A 43 -11.86 7.25 12.15
N PHE A 44 -10.62 7.71 11.91
CA PHE A 44 -10.17 8.11 10.57
C PHE A 44 -10.03 6.92 9.62
N SER A 45 -9.75 5.72 10.13
CA SER A 45 -9.64 4.47 9.37
C SER A 45 -11.00 3.97 8.87
N ALA A 46 -12.05 4.14 9.68
CA ALA A 46 -13.44 3.82 9.32
C ALA A 46 -13.93 4.78 8.22
N GLY A 47 -13.76 4.37 6.96
CA GLY A 47 -14.13 5.17 5.77
C GLY A 47 -12.98 5.96 5.13
N SER A 48 -11.75 5.85 5.67
CA SER A 48 -10.57 6.61 5.19
C SER A 48 -10.37 6.55 3.68
N LYS A 49 -10.57 5.38 3.07
CA LYS A 49 -10.37 5.18 1.63
C LYS A 49 -11.22 6.12 0.78
N TYR A 50 -12.47 6.34 1.18
CA TYR A 50 -13.39 7.22 0.46
C TYR A 50 -12.99 8.69 0.63
N TYR A 51 -12.69 9.14 1.86
CA TYR A 51 -12.23 10.50 2.12
C TYR A 51 -10.89 10.81 1.44
N PHE A 52 -9.92 9.89 1.48
CA PHE A 52 -8.63 10.04 0.80
C PHE A 52 -8.80 10.22 -0.70
N ASN A 53 -9.63 9.39 -1.34
CA ASN A 53 -9.89 9.49 -2.77
C ASN A 53 -10.69 10.75 -3.14
N PHE A 54 -11.61 11.19 -2.29
CA PHE A 54 -12.35 12.43 -2.46
C PHE A 54 -11.43 13.66 -2.43
N ILE A 55 -10.50 13.72 -1.48
CA ILE A 55 -9.52 14.81 -1.39
C ILE A 55 -8.57 14.80 -2.61
N ILE A 56 -8.12 13.62 -3.05
CA ILE A 56 -7.35 13.47 -4.31
C ILE A 56 -8.13 14.04 -5.49
N PHE A 57 -9.42 13.72 -5.59
CA PHE A 57 -10.26 14.22 -6.67
C PHE A 57 -10.35 15.75 -6.65
N ILE A 58 -10.59 16.36 -5.48
CA ILE A 58 -10.60 17.82 -5.33
C ILE A 58 -9.24 18.41 -5.74
N PHE A 59 -8.12 17.87 -5.25
CA PHE A 59 -6.79 18.37 -5.59
C PHE A 59 -6.47 18.18 -7.08
N GLY A 60 -6.94 17.10 -7.69
CA GLY A 60 -6.87 16.88 -9.12
C GLY A 60 -7.61 17.96 -9.91
N LEU A 61 -8.82 18.32 -9.50
CA LEU A 61 -9.57 19.42 -10.14
C LEU A 61 -8.86 20.76 -9.99
N LEU A 62 -8.37 21.10 -8.80
CA LEU A 62 -7.62 22.35 -8.56
C LEU A 62 -6.31 22.39 -9.35
N PHE A 63 -5.65 21.24 -9.51
CA PHE A 63 -4.44 21.12 -10.32
C PHE A 63 -4.72 21.31 -11.81
N ILE A 64 -5.80 20.71 -12.32
CA ILE A 64 -6.25 20.91 -13.72
C ILE A 64 -6.61 22.37 -13.96
N ASP A 65 -7.33 23.02 -13.03
CA ASP A 65 -7.64 24.45 -13.16
C ASP A 65 -6.37 25.31 -13.14
N SER A 66 -5.38 24.96 -12.30
CA SER A 66 -4.07 25.62 -12.28
C SER A 66 -3.30 25.46 -13.60
N ILE A 67 -3.36 24.28 -14.23
CA ILE A 67 -2.75 24.04 -15.55
C ILE A 67 -3.43 24.90 -16.61
N ARG A 68 -4.76 24.98 -16.58
CA ARG A 68 -5.53 25.81 -17.51
C ARG A 68 -5.19 27.28 -17.32
N GLU A 69 -5.12 27.74 -16.08
CA GLU A 69 -4.76 29.12 -15.73
C GLU A 69 -3.31 29.45 -16.17
N LEU A 70 -2.36 28.53 -15.95
CA LEU A 70 -0.98 28.66 -16.39
C LEU A 70 -0.87 28.75 -17.92
N ARG A 71 -1.55 27.88 -18.67
CA ARG A 71 -1.55 27.92 -20.14
C ARG A 71 -2.23 29.18 -20.67
N LYS A 72 -3.30 29.64 -20.02
CA LYS A 72 -4.03 30.85 -20.42
C LYS A 72 -3.14 32.08 -20.30
N TYR A 73 -2.42 32.23 -19.20
CA TYR A 73 -1.57 33.41 -19.00
C TYR A 73 -0.20 33.29 -19.68
N SER A 74 0.27 32.08 -19.98
CA SER A 74 1.53 31.87 -20.72
C SER A 74 1.44 32.17 -22.23
N ASN A 75 0.24 32.29 -22.81
CA ASN A 75 0.02 32.55 -24.24
C ASN A 75 -0.62 33.92 -24.50
N ILE A 76 -0.40 34.91 -23.64
CA ILE A 76 -0.86 36.28 -23.92
C ILE A 76 -0.05 36.81 -25.10
N ASP A 77 -0.72 37.07 -26.22
CA ASP A 77 -0.08 37.56 -27.44
C ASP A 77 0.58 38.92 -27.21
N ALA A 78 1.79 39.10 -27.77
CA ALA A 78 2.54 40.37 -27.74
C ALA A 78 1.76 41.58 -28.29
N LYS A 79 0.65 41.32 -29.00
CA LYS A 79 -0.25 42.33 -29.55
C LYS A 79 -1.21 42.95 -28.51
N GLU A 80 -1.40 42.32 -27.34
CA GLU A 80 -2.18 42.82 -26.20
C GLU A 80 -1.32 43.64 -25.20
N LEU A 81 0.00 43.58 -25.38
CA LEU A 81 1.04 44.24 -24.59
C LEU A 81 1.41 45.63 -25.17
N THR A 82 0.42 46.43 -25.55
CA THR A 82 0.66 47.71 -26.24
C THR A 82 1.04 48.86 -25.30
N THR A 83 0.90 48.67 -23.99
CA THR A 83 1.25 49.69 -22.98
C THR A 83 2.14 49.09 -21.89
N PRO A 84 3.17 49.82 -21.41
CA PRO A 84 4.07 49.33 -20.34
C PRO A 84 3.32 48.91 -19.06
N HIS A 85 2.14 49.48 -18.82
CA HIS A 85 1.28 49.10 -17.70
C HIS A 85 0.57 47.76 -17.93
N SER A 86 0.14 47.45 -19.16
CA SER A 86 -0.48 46.14 -19.47
C SER A 86 0.55 45.02 -19.42
N GLU A 87 1.81 45.30 -19.80
CA GLU A 87 2.95 44.38 -19.66
C GLU A 87 3.22 43.99 -18.21
N ALA A 88 3.36 44.97 -17.32
CA ALA A 88 3.56 44.71 -15.90
C ALA A 88 2.39 43.90 -15.29
N HIS A 89 1.15 44.18 -15.71
CA HIS A 89 -0.03 43.44 -15.26
C HIS A 89 -0.10 42.01 -15.81
N ALA A 90 0.34 41.77 -17.04
CA ALA A 90 0.41 40.44 -17.64
C ALA A 90 1.44 39.56 -16.92
N HIS A 91 2.68 40.05 -16.78
CA HIS A 91 3.73 39.34 -16.04
C HIS A 91 3.32 39.04 -14.60
N MET A 92 2.64 39.97 -13.92
CA MET A 92 2.15 39.72 -12.56
C MET A 92 1.09 38.59 -12.49
N LYS A 93 0.28 38.41 -13.54
CA LYS A 93 -0.69 37.28 -13.63
C LYS A 93 0.02 35.97 -13.94
N GLU A 94 1.02 35.97 -14.81
CA GLU A 94 1.86 34.81 -15.11
C GLU A 94 2.53 34.26 -13.85
N PHE A 95 3.24 35.11 -13.10
CA PHE A 95 3.88 34.72 -11.84
C PHE A 95 2.88 34.18 -10.81
N ARG A 96 1.67 34.75 -10.77
CA ARG A 96 0.60 34.26 -9.89
C ARG A 96 0.16 32.85 -10.27
N SER A 97 -0.07 32.60 -11.56
CA SER A 97 -0.47 31.27 -12.03
C SER A 97 0.62 30.21 -11.89
N GLN A 98 1.88 30.55 -12.12
CA GLN A 98 3.02 29.65 -11.93
C GLN A 98 3.10 29.19 -10.47
N ARG A 99 3.04 30.12 -9.52
CA ARG A 99 3.08 29.78 -8.10
C ARG A 99 1.89 28.94 -7.67
N ASN A 100 0.68 29.27 -8.13
CA ASN A 100 -0.53 28.50 -7.80
C ASN A 100 -0.45 27.06 -8.36
N PHE A 101 0.08 26.90 -9.58
CA PHE A 101 0.36 25.60 -10.17
C PHE A 101 1.34 24.78 -9.33
N TYR A 102 2.44 25.37 -8.86
CA TYR A 102 3.37 24.66 -7.97
C TYR A 102 2.71 24.25 -6.66
N ILE A 103 1.95 25.16 -6.01
CA ILE A 103 1.25 24.84 -4.76
C ILE A 103 0.28 23.67 -4.95
N ALA A 104 -0.55 23.70 -5.99
CA ALA A 104 -1.51 22.64 -6.28
C ALA A 104 -0.82 21.31 -6.63
N GLY A 105 0.24 21.35 -7.44
CA GLY A 105 1.00 20.17 -7.83
C GLY A 105 1.70 19.51 -6.65
N PHE A 106 2.38 20.30 -5.82
CA PHE A 106 3.05 19.79 -4.63
C PHE A 106 2.06 19.26 -3.59
N ALA A 107 0.90 19.90 -3.40
CA ALA A 107 -0.11 19.42 -2.46
C ALA A 107 -0.66 18.07 -2.90
N LEU A 108 -1.03 17.94 -4.18
CA LEU A 108 -1.47 16.68 -4.75
C LEU A 108 -0.39 15.59 -4.61
N PHE A 109 0.87 15.91 -4.90
CA PHE A 109 1.98 14.96 -4.79
C PHE A 109 2.23 14.51 -3.34
N LEU A 110 2.33 15.46 -2.40
CA LEU A 110 2.57 15.15 -1.00
C LEU A 110 1.43 14.34 -0.39
N TRP A 111 0.18 14.58 -0.81
CA TRP A 111 -0.95 13.75 -0.38
C TRP A 111 -0.77 12.26 -0.76
N PHE A 112 -0.28 11.97 -1.98
CA PHE A 112 0.08 10.60 -2.37
C PHE A 112 1.22 10.03 -1.53
N VAL A 113 2.25 10.84 -1.27
CA VAL A 113 3.38 10.45 -0.42
C VAL A 113 2.89 10.10 0.99
N ILE A 114 2.05 10.93 1.61
CA ILE A 114 1.47 10.68 2.94
C ILE A 114 0.68 9.36 2.95
N LYS A 115 -0.20 9.14 1.95
CA LYS A 115 -0.96 7.89 1.83
C LYS A 115 -0.03 6.67 1.78
N ARG A 116 1.05 6.76 1.00
CA ARG A 116 2.05 5.68 0.88
C ARG A 116 2.81 5.49 2.20
N LEU A 117 3.28 6.56 2.84
CA LEU A 117 4.01 6.51 4.10
C LEU A 117 3.18 5.89 5.22
N ILE A 118 1.92 6.30 5.38
CA ILE A 118 1.00 5.74 6.40
C ILE A 118 0.79 4.24 6.17
N SER A 119 0.60 3.83 4.92
CA SER A 119 0.41 2.41 4.57
C SER A 119 1.66 1.58 4.89
N LEU A 120 2.84 2.07 4.49
CA LEU A 120 4.11 1.40 4.79
C LEU A 120 4.36 1.32 6.29
N LEU A 121 4.13 2.40 7.02
CA LEU A 121 4.36 2.46 8.46
C LEU A 121 3.40 1.54 9.22
N SER A 122 2.14 1.44 8.77
CA SER A 122 1.18 0.47 9.30
C SER A 122 1.63 -0.98 9.05
N ALA A 123 2.17 -1.27 7.86
CA ALA A 123 2.70 -2.59 7.54
C ALA A 123 3.94 -2.94 8.39
N VAL A 124 4.87 -2.00 8.55
CA VAL A 124 6.06 -2.15 9.41
C VAL A 124 5.66 -2.36 10.86
N ALA A 125 4.69 -1.60 11.38
CA ALA A 125 4.21 -1.76 12.76
C ALA A 125 3.58 -3.14 13.01
N ARG A 126 2.81 -3.68 12.04
CA ARG A 126 2.25 -5.05 12.12
C ARG A 126 3.36 -6.10 12.14
N LYS A 127 4.33 -6.00 11.22
CA LYS A 127 5.46 -6.94 11.15
C LYS A 127 6.33 -6.90 12.43
N MET A 128 6.56 -5.72 13.01
CA MET A 128 7.28 -5.62 14.29
C MET A 128 6.49 -6.23 15.46
N ALA A 129 5.16 -6.12 15.47
CA ALA A 129 4.34 -6.74 16.49
C ALA A 129 4.37 -8.28 16.38
N GLU A 130 4.27 -8.80 15.16
CA GLU A 130 4.39 -10.23 14.85
C GLU A 130 5.78 -10.77 15.23
N SER A 131 6.86 -10.09 14.86
CA SER A 131 8.23 -10.52 15.20
C SER A 131 8.49 -10.49 16.71
N THR A 132 7.97 -9.49 17.42
CA THR A 132 8.09 -9.41 18.89
C THR A 132 7.31 -10.54 19.56
N ALA A 133 6.11 -10.87 19.06
CA ALA A 133 5.31 -11.98 19.58
C ALA A 133 5.99 -13.33 19.33
N ALA A 134 6.48 -13.57 18.11
CA ALA A 134 7.23 -14.77 17.76
C ALA A 134 8.51 -14.92 18.60
N ARG A 135 9.24 -13.81 18.83
CA ARG A 135 10.44 -13.82 19.69
C ARG A 135 10.10 -14.18 21.13
N LYS A 136 9.01 -13.63 21.69
CA LYS A 136 8.53 -13.98 23.03
C LYS A 136 8.09 -15.43 23.14
N GLN A 137 7.46 -15.99 22.10
CA GLN A 137 7.09 -17.40 22.06
C GLN A 137 8.32 -18.31 22.01
N ALA A 138 9.34 -17.97 21.21
CA ALA A 138 10.60 -18.71 21.16
C ALA A 138 11.39 -18.62 22.47
N GLU A 139 11.47 -17.44 23.09
CA GLU A 139 12.08 -17.25 24.42
C GLU A 139 11.32 -18.04 25.50
N GLY A 140 9.99 -18.05 25.45
CA GLY A 140 9.16 -18.84 26.37
C GLY A 140 9.39 -20.34 26.21
N ALA A 141 9.40 -20.85 24.97
CA ALA A 141 9.69 -22.26 24.69
C ALA A 141 11.11 -22.66 25.11
N HIS A 142 12.11 -21.81 24.85
CA HIS A 142 13.49 -22.05 25.26
C HIS A 142 13.64 -22.05 26.78
N ARG A 143 12.96 -21.13 27.47
CA ARG A 143 12.95 -21.08 28.94
C ARG A 143 12.27 -22.33 29.52
N HIS A 144 11.14 -22.76 28.96
CA HIS A 144 10.49 -24.01 29.36
C HIS A 144 11.38 -25.24 29.13
N LEU A 145 12.07 -25.33 27.99
CA LEU A 145 13.01 -26.41 27.72
C LEU A 145 14.21 -26.39 28.67
N GLN A 146 14.75 -25.21 28.98
CA GLN A 146 15.88 -25.06 29.88
C GLN A 146 15.50 -25.40 31.33
N GLU A 147 14.31 -24.97 31.79
CA GLU A 147 13.75 -25.34 33.09
C GLU A 147 13.47 -26.86 33.15
N ALA A 148 13.02 -27.48 32.07
CA ALA A 148 12.83 -28.94 31.96
C ALA A 148 14.14 -29.73 31.89
N MET A 149 15.23 -29.15 31.35
CA MET A 149 16.55 -29.79 31.32
C MET A 149 17.31 -29.64 32.65
N GLN A 150 17.09 -28.54 33.38
CA GLN A 150 17.78 -28.27 34.65
C GLN A 150 17.13 -29.03 35.82
N ASN A 151 15.81 -29.20 35.79
CA ASN A 151 15.11 -30.14 36.65
C ASN A 151 15.25 -31.53 36.01
N ASN A 152 16.16 -32.36 36.50
CA ASN A 152 16.45 -33.70 35.99
C ASN A 152 15.30 -34.71 36.29
N ASP A 153 14.05 -34.33 36.01
CA ASP A 153 12.85 -35.15 36.09
C ASP A 153 12.50 -35.62 34.67
N SER A 154 13.21 -36.66 34.20
CA SER A 154 12.88 -37.37 32.96
C SER A 154 11.45 -37.96 32.94
N ASP A 155 10.76 -37.98 34.09
CA ASP A 155 9.40 -38.49 34.25
C ASP A 155 8.28 -37.46 34.07
N LYS A 156 8.57 -36.15 33.98
CA LYS A 156 7.52 -35.13 33.80
C LYS A 156 7.28 -34.70 32.35
N LEU A 157 8.22 -35.00 31.44
CA LEU A 157 8.03 -34.77 30.01
C LEU A 157 6.93 -35.68 29.40
N SER A 158 6.64 -36.81 30.04
CA SER A 158 5.61 -37.78 29.61
C SER A 158 4.29 -37.65 30.38
N GLN A 159 4.26 -36.94 31.52
CA GLN A 159 3.06 -36.82 32.34
C GLN A 159 2.29 -35.50 32.13
N GLN A 160 2.92 -34.47 31.54
CA GLN A 160 2.27 -33.18 31.28
C GLN A 160 1.70 -33.02 29.86
N GLU A 161 1.42 -34.11 29.13
CA GLU A 161 0.35 -34.09 28.12
C GLU A 161 -1.04 -34.30 28.75
N LYS A 162 -1.11 -34.69 30.04
CA LYS A 162 -2.37 -35.03 30.73
C LYS A 162 -2.84 -34.06 31.82
N SER A 163 -2.10 -32.98 32.11
CA SER A 163 -2.33 -32.21 33.36
C SER A 163 -2.39 -30.68 33.21
N THR A 164 -2.55 -30.13 32.00
CA THR A 164 -2.80 -28.69 31.81
C THR A 164 -4.29 -28.30 31.84
N SER A 165 -5.18 -29.15 32.37
CA SER A 165 -6.63 -28.91 32.36
C SER A 165 -7.27 -28.46 33.69
N SER A 166 -6.53 -28.04 34.72
CA SER A 166 -7.18 -27.65 35.98
C SER A 166 -6.69 -26.33 36.58
N GLY A 167 -7.55 -25.31 36.41
CA GLY A 167 -7.61 -24.07 37.18
C GLY A 167 -7.20 -22.83 36.38
N HIS A 168 -8.05 -21.86 36.03
CA HIS A 168 -9.43 -21.56 36.42
C HIS A 168 -9.94 -20.43 35.50
N GLY A 169 -11.16 -20.52 34.92
CA GLY A 169 -11.84 -19.37 34.29
C GLY A 169 -12.65 -19.62 33.01
N SER A 170 -13.83 -20.23 33.19
CA SER A 170 -15.03 -20.21 32.31
C SER A 170 -14.91 -20.61 30.82
N ASN A 171 -15.08 -21.90 30.56
CA ASN A 171 -16.06 -22.51 29.63
C ASN A 171 -15.62 -23.95 29.39
N PHE A 172 -16.20 -24.88 30.14
CA PHE A 172 -15.98 -26.32 29.95
C PHE A 172 -16.61 -26.71 28.61
N ILE A 173 -15.76 -26.94 27.61
CA ILE A 173 -16.11 -27.46 26.29
C ILE A 173 -15.60 -28.92 26.27
N ASP A 174 -16.47 -29.85 25.88
CA ASP A 174 -16.25 -31.29 26.02
C ASP A 174 -14.96 -31.76 25.31
N PRO A 175 -14.14 -32.64 25.93
CA PRO A 175 -12.90 -33.15 25.31
C PRO A 175 -13.08 -33.81 23.92
N LYS A 176 -14.27 -34.33 23.61
CA LYS A 176 -14.60 -34.90 22.29
C LYS A 176 -14.75 -33.84 21.19
N GLU A 177 -15.08 -32.61 21.57
CA GLU A 177 -15.28 -31.50 20.64
C GLU A 177 -13.92 -30.94 20.18
N TYR A 178 -12.91 -30.93 21.06
CA TYR A 178 -11.54 -30.57 20.70
C TYR A 178 -10.89 -31.58 19.74
N ASP A 179 -11.07 -32.88 19.96
CA ASP A 179 -10.56 -33.91 19.03
C ASP A 179 -11.25 -33.79 17.66
N ALA A 180 -12.55 -33.50 17.64
CA ALA A 180 -13.29 -33.26 16.40
C ALA A 180 -12.83 -31.97 15.69
N GLU A 181 -12.52 -30.91 16.42
CA GLU A 181 -12.01 -29.65 15.87
C GLU A 181 -10.58 -29.82 15.31
N ILE A 182 -9.71 -30.58 15.99
CA ILE A 182 -8.36 -30.92 15.52
C ILE A 182 -8.43 -31.73 14.22
N GLU A 183 -9.30 -32.73 14.15
CA GLU A 183 -9.50 -33.51 12.91
C GLU A 183 -10.08 -32.66 11.79
N ARG A 184 -10.97 -31.71 12.11
CA ARG A 184 -11.50 -30.74 11.14
C ARG A 184 -10.39 -29.82 10.60
N TYR A 185 -9.53 -29.28 11.46
CA TYR A 185 -8.40 -28.45 11.04
C TYR A 185 -7.36 -29.23 10.24
N LYS A 186 -7.07 -30.48 10.60
CA LYS A 186 -6.19 -31.35 9.79
C LYS A 186 -6.79 -31.59 8.40
N LYS A 187 -8.09 -31.85 8.32
CA LYS A 187 -8.79 -32.06 7.05
C LYS A 187 -8.80 -30.80 6.18
N GLU A 188 -9.00 -29.64 6.79
CA GLU A 188 -8.93 -28.34 6.10
C GLU A 188 -7.50 -28.04 5.61
N ALA A 189 -6.47 -28.37 6.40
CA ALA A 189 -5.08 -28.23 5.99
C ALA A 189 -4.70 -29.16 4.82
N ILE A 190 -5.25 -30.38 4.78
CA ILE A 190 -5.06 -31.32 3.67
C ILE A 190 -5.77 -30.81 2.42
N GLN A 191 -7.03 -30.38 2.52
CA GLN A 191 -7.76 -29.79 1.39
C GLN A 191 -7.09 -28.53 0.84
N ALA A 192 -6.62 -27.64 1.71
CA ALA A 192 -5.89 -26.45 1.27
C ALA A 192 -4.60 -26.81 0.52
N ARG A 193 -3.94 -27.91 0.91
CA ARG A 193 -2.73 -28.39 0.23
C ARG A 193 -3.05 -28.97 -1.15
N GLU A 194 -4.13 -29.73 -1.26
CA GLU A 194 -4.64 -30.26 -2.53
C GLU A 194 -5.07 -29.12 -3.48
N ASP A 195 -5.75 -28.10 -2.96
CA ASP A 195 -6.16 -26.92 -3.75
C ASP A 195 -4.95 -26.13 -4.28
N ILE A 196 -3.89 -25.99 -3.48
CA ILE A 196 -2.63 -25.36 -3.91
C ILE A 196 -1.97 -26.17 -5.03
N GLU A 197 -1.97 -27.49 -4.92
CA GLU A 197 -1.41 -28.39 -5.94
C GLU A 197 -2.22 -28.33 -7.24
N ALA A 198 -3.55 -28.34 -7.16
CA ALA A 198 -4.44 -28.17 -8.30
C ALA A 198 -4.30 -26.79 -8.96
N LEU A 199 -4.10 -25.72 -8.18
CA LEU A 199 -3.81 -24.38 -8.70
C LEU A 199 -2.48 -24.33 -9.43
N ARG A 200 -1.47 -25.04 -8.92
CA ARG A 200 -0.14 -25.14 -9.54
C ARG A 200 -0.22 -25.85 -10.89
N GLU A 201 -0.97 -26.95 -10.98
CA GLU A 201 -1.18 -27.65 -12.25
C GLU A 201 -1.92 -26.79 -13.29
N LYS A 202 -2.95 -26.04 -12.85
CA LYS A 202 -3.64 -25.07 -13.72
C LYS A 202 -2.73 -23.94 -14.18
N TYR A 203 -1.85 -23.47 -13.31
CA TYR A 203 -0.85 -22.46 -13.65
C TYR A 203 0.14 -22.98 -14.69
N ASP A 204 0.70 -24.18 -14.49
CA ASP A 204 1.65 -24.80 -15.42
C ASP A 204 1.00 -25.04 -16.79
N THR A 205 -0.27 -25.47 -16.82
CA THR A 205 -1.05 -25.59 -18.06
C THR A 205 -1.23 -24.24 -18.76
N SER A 206 -1.57 -23.18 -17.99
CA SER A 206 -1.72 -21.83 -18.54
C SER A 206 -0.42 -21.27 -19.11
N VAL A 207 0.72 -21.56 -18.49
CA VAL A 207 2.05 -21.20 -19.00
C VAL A 207 2.33 -21.90 -20.33
N GLN A 208 2.02 -23.19 -20.44
CA GLN A 208 2.19 -23.91 -21.71
C GLN A 208 1.31 -23.37 -22.84
N GLU A 209 0.06 -22.98 -22.54
CA GLU A 209 -0.82 -22.34 -23.51
C GLU A 209 -0.31 -20.97 -23.94
N TYR A 210 0.23 -20.19 -23.00
CA TYR A 210 0.85 -18.91 -23.29
C TYR A 210 2.06 -19.07 -24.22
N ASP A 211 2.95 -20.02 -23.93
CA ASP A 211 4.13 -20.30 -24.77
C ASP A 211 3.72 -20.75 -26.20
N LYS A 212 2.67 -21.56 -26.32
CA LYS A 212 2.11 -21.93 -27.64
C LYS A 212 1.61 -20.70 -28.40
N LEU A 213 0.86 -19.82 -27.73
CA LEU A 213 0.31 -18.61 -28.34
C LEU A 213 1.42 -17.65 -28.79
N CYS A 214 2.46 -17.47 -27.98
CA CYS A 214 3.65 -16.69 -28.36
C CYS A 214 4.32 -17.25 -29.62
N ASN A 215 4.48 -18.58 -29.69
CA ASN A 215 5.04 -19.23 -30.86
C ASN A 215 4.17 -19.06 -32.12
N GLU A 216 2.85 -19.13 -31.98
CA GLU A 216 1.92 -18.87 -33.10
C GLU A 216 1.95 -17.41 -33.54
N HIS A 217 1.97 -16.46 -32.59
CA HIS A 217 2.11 -15.04 -32.90
C HIS A 217 3.40 -14.76 -33.65
N GLN A 218 4.52 -15.37 -33.23
CA GLN A 218 5.79 -15.19 -33.92
C GLN A 218 5.78 -15.79 -35.33
N LYS A 219 5.15 -16.95 -35.53
CA LYS A 219 4.96 -17.54 -36.87
C LYS A 219 4.10 -16.64 -37.76
N LEU A 220 3.01 -16.07 -37.23
CA LEU A 220 2.14 -15.16 -37.98
C LEU A 220 2.87 -13.87 -38.33
N GLN A 221 3.63 -13.30 -37.41
CA GLN A 221 4.42 -12.09 -37.64
C GLN A 221 5.48 -12.31 -38.72
N ASN A 222 6.19 -13.44 -38.68
CA ASN A 222 7.14 -13.83 -39.72
C ASN A 222 6.45 -13.99 -41.09
N LYS A 223 5.25 -14.58 -41.15
CA LYS A 223 4.48 -14.70 -42.40
C LYS A 223 4.04 -13.33 -42.91
N LEU A 224 3.61 -12.43 -42.03
CA LEU A 224 3.21 -11.07 -42.37
C LEU A 224 4.39 -10.26 -42.93
N ASP A 225 5.57 -10.37 -42.32
CA ASP A 225 6.80 -9.74 -42.80
C ASP A 225 7.25 -10.27 -44.16
N VAL A 226 7.09 -11.58 -44.41
CA VAL A 226 7.39 -12.18 -45.71
C VAL A 226 6.40 -11.70 -46.77
N LEU A 227 5.10 -11.61 -46.45
CA LEU A 227 4.08 -11.09 -47.36
C LEU A 227 4.32 -9.60 -47.68
N ALA A 228 4.62 -8.78 -46.68
CA ALA A 228 4.94 -7.36 -46.87
C ALA A 228 6.18 -7.15 -47.76
N LYS A 229 7.22 -7.99 -47.59
CA LYS A 229 8.39 -7.99 -48.49
C LYS A 229 8.01 -8.39 -49.92
N ASN A 230 7.18 -9.41 -50.09
CA ASN A 230 6.77 -9.87 -51.41
C ASN A 230 5.88 -8.85 -52.16
N GLU A 231 4.99 -8.13 -51.47
CA GLU A 231 4.21 -7.03 -52.06
C GLU A 231 5.13 -5.87 -52.51
N SER A 232 6.11 -5.48 -51.70
CA SER A 232 7.07 -4.42 -52.06
C SER A 232 7.96 -4.75 -53.27
N THR A 233 8.04 -6.03 -53.65
CA THR A 233 8.83 -6.50 -54.80
C THR A 233 7.99 -6.63 -56.07
N LYS A 234 6.66 -6.60 -55.96
CA LYS A 234 5.71 -6.66 -57.10
C LYS A 234 5.38 -5.28 -57.67
N ASP A 235 5.54 -4.23 -56.88
CA ASP A 235 5.29 -2.82 -57.26
C ASP A 235 6.54 -2.11 -57.82
N LYS A 236 7.62 -2.84 -58.13
CA LYS A 236 8.81 -2.37 -58.86
C LYS A 236 8.98 -3.14 -60.16
#